data_AF-A0A521W914-F1
#
_entry.id   AF-A0A521W914-F1
#
_cell.length_a   1.000
_cell.length_b   1.000
_cell.length_c   1.000
_cell.angle_alpha   90.00
_cell.angle_beta   90.00
_cell.angle_gamma   90.00
#
_symmetry.space_group_name_H-M   'P 1'
#
loop_
_entity.id
_entity.type
_entity.pdbx_description
1 polymer ?
#
loop_
_entity_poly.entity_id
_entity_poly.type
_entity_poly.pdbx_seq_one_letter_code
_entity_poly.pdbx_strand_id
1 'polypeptide(L)'
;MIENIYIDGIQMRAIGNEALLFDMYYGEGSPEFVATEKSDEKTVEPVNDRTPRFQNFSIKNIVCTGANRAILINGLPEMQVKNISLENVSIAAMKGALCIDTDSITFTNVSLFPEEGEIVTLKQSSNITLKSVTYPQNAGVFLSVFGEKTKNVLVKDVNLNDAGKQIVFGKNTSKEAVIIK
;
A
#
# COMPACT_ATOMS: atom_id res chain seq x y z
N MET A 1 -11.69 6.35 16.55
CA MET A 1 -10.43 6.93 16.01
C MET A 1 -9.27 6.12 16.55
N ILE A 2 -8.28 5.79 15.71
CA ILE A 2 -7.04 5.11 16.07
C ILE A 2 -5.89 5.95 15.54
N GLU A 3 -5.02 6.41 16.44
CA GLU A 3 -3.88 7.24 16.07
C GLU A 3 -2.69 7.09 17.01
N ASN A 4 -1.53 7.55 16.53
CA ASN A 4 -0.26 7.59 17.27
C ASN A 4 0.19 6.19 17.70
N ILE A 5 0.21 5.28 16.74
CA ILE A 5 0.60 3.89 16.95
C ILE A 5 2.04 3.68 16.47
N TYR A 6 2.83 3.03 17.31
CA TYR A 6 4.23 2.73 17.07
C TYR A 6 4.42 1.21 17.10
N ILE A 7 4.94 0.65 16.02
CA ILE A 7 5.22 -0.77 15.86
C ILE A 7 6.70 -0.90 15.52
N ASP A 8 7.46 -1.60 16.35
CA ASP A 8 8.92 -1.71 16.19
C ASP A 8 9.41 -3.11 16.57
N GLY A 9 10.35 -3.65 15.78
CA GLY A 9 11.11 -4.85 16.13
C GLY A 9 10.32 -6.15 16.03
N ILE A 10 9.34 -6.21 15.11
CA ILE A 10 8.47 -7.37 14.97
C ILE A 10 9.02 -8.34 13.92
N GLN A 11 9.09 -9.63 14.30
CA GLN A 11 9.41 -10.72 13.40
C GLN A 11 8.19 -11.64 13.22
N MET A 12 7.83 -11.91 11.97
CA MET A 12 6.67 -12.69 11.58
C MET A 12 7.09 -13.83 10.65
N ARG A 13 6.39 -14.97 10.75
CA ARG A 13 6.61 -16.13 9.90
C ARG A 13 5.29 -16.83 9.62
N ALA A 14 5.08 -17.23 8.37
CA ALA A 14 3.92 -18.01 7.93
C ALA A 14 2.58 -17.39 8.36
N ILE A 15 2.42 -16.09 8.09
CA ILE A 15 1.16 -15.38 8.31
C ILE A 15 0.13 -15.87 7.27
N GLY A 16 -1.05 -16.31 7.73
CA GLY A 16 -2.07 -16.87 6.84
C GLY A 16 -2.66 -15.88 5.84
N ASN A 17 -2.71 -14.59 6.21
CA ASN A 17 -3.31 -13.51 5.41
C ASN A 17 -2.30 -12.38 5.17
N GLU A 18 -2.64 -11.13 5.47
CA GLU A 18 -1.80 -9.95 5.26
C GLU A 18 -0.77 -9.77 6.39
N ALA A 19 0.49 -9.44 6.08
CA ALA A 19 1.51 -9.19 7.10
C ALA A 19 1.27 -7.84 7.82
N LEU A 20 0.92 -6.79 7.07
CA LEU A 20 0.47 -5.51 7.61
C LEU A 20 -0.91 -5.18 7.02
N LEU A 21 -1.92 -5.08 7.89
CA LEU A 21 -3.31 -4.84 7.50
C LEU A 21 -3.86 -3.58 8.16
N PHE A 22 -4.35 -2.68 7.31
CA PHE A 22 -5.21 -1.56 7.69
C PHE A 22 -6.48 -1.68 6.85
N ASP A 23 -7.60 -1.98 7.47
CA ASP A 23 -8.87 -2.08 6.77
C ASP A 23 -9.97 -1.36 7.54
N MET A 24 -10.66 -0.46 6.84
CA MET A 24 -11.79 0.29 7.38
C MET A 24 -13.16 -0.36 7.07
N TYR A 25 -13.21 -1.42 6.25
CA TYR A 25 -14.45 -2.12 5.86
C TYR A 25 -14.77 -3.31 6.76
N TYR A 26 -14.91 -3.05 8.06
CA TYR A 26 -15.22 -4.09 9.04
C TYR A 26 -16.54 -4.80 8.72
N GLY A 27 -16.47 -6.12 8.52
CA GLY A 27 -17.64 -6.98 8.37
C GLY A 27 -18.15 -7.17 6.93
N GLU A 28 -17.49 -6.60 5.93
CA GLU A 28 -17.91 -6.73 4.51
C GLU A 28 -17.32 -7.94 3.76
N GLY A 29 -16.74 -8.89 4.49
CA GLY A 29 -16.08 -10.08 3.94
C GLY A 29 -14.57 -10.04 4.15
N SER A 30 -13.81 -10.77 3.34
CA SER A 30 -12.35 -10.75 3.43
C SER A 30 -11.79 -9.40 2.95
N PRO A 31 -10.87 -8.75 3.69
CA PRO A 31 -10.27 -7.47 3.31
C PRO A 31 -9.72 -7.46 1.87
N GLU A 32 -9.02 -8.54 1.48
CA GLU A 32 -8.49 -8.73 0.13
C GLU A 32 -9.58 -8.61 -0.95
N PHE A 33 -10.68 -9.36 -0.81
CA PHE A 33 -11.80 -9.33 -1.75
C PHE A 33 -12.46 -7.95 -1.83
N VAL A 34 -12.69 -7.30 -0.68
CA VAL A 34 -13.29 -5.96 -0.64
C VAL A 34 -12.38 -4.95 -1.34
N ALA A 35 -11.06 -5.06 -1.12
CA ALA A 35 -10.07 -4.18 -1.71
C ALA A 35 -9.85 -4.41 -3.23
N THR A 36 -10.01 -5.63 -3.74
CA THR A 36 -9.77 -5.92 -5.17
C THR A 36 -11.04 -5.89 -5.99
N GLU A 37 -12.05 -6.68 -5.62
CA GLU A 37 -13.24 -6.93 -6.44
C GLU A 37 -14.30 -5.85 -6.27
N LYS A 38 -14.40 -5.24 -5.08
CA LYS A 38 -15.39 -4.20 -4.78
C LYS A 38 -14.84 -2.78 -4.83
N SER A 39 -13.59 -2.58 -5.25
CA SER A 39 -12.96 -1.24 -5.17
C SER A 39 -13.71 -0.17 -5.95
N ASP A 40 -14.29 -0.55 -7.09
CA ASP A 40 -14.99 0.39 -7.98
C ASP A 40 -16.46 0.59 -7.57
N GLU A 41 -16.98 -0.22 -6.64
CA GLU A 41 -18.34 -0.13 -6.11
C GLU A 41 -18.43 0.75 -4.86
N LYS A 42 -17.29 1.19 -4.32
CA LYS A 42 -17.23 2.02 -3.10
C LYS A 42 -17.91 3.37 -3.32
N THR A 43 -18.95 3.64 -2.55
CA THR A 43 -19.64 4.94 -2.50
C THR A 43 -19.05 5.83 -1.42
N VAL A 44 -19.17 7.15 -1.61
CA VAL A 44 -18.81 8.15 -0.60
C VAL A 44 -19.98 8.25 0.39
N GLU A 45 -19.73 7.95 1.66
CA GLU A 45 -20.75 8.04 2.71
C GLU A 45 -20.59 9.31 3.57
N PRO A 46 -21.66 9.78 4.25
CA PRO A 46 -21.55 10.92 5.17
C PRO A 46 -20.66 10.61 6.38
N VAL A 47 -19.62 11.43 6.57
CA VAL A 47 -18.73 11.33 7.74
C VAL A 47 -19.50 11.63 9.02
N ASN A 48 -19.42 10.70 9.98
CA ASN A 48 -20.04 10.81 11.30
C ASN A 48 -19.14 10.17 12.38
N ASP A 49 -19.61 10.11 13.63
CA ASP A 49 -18.84 9.60 14.77
C ASP A 49 -18.49 8.11 14.67
N ARG A 50 -19.18 7.36 13.80
CA ARG A 50 -18.90 5.94 13.52
C ARG A 50 -17.88 5.75 12.39
N THR A 51 -17.58 6.79 11.61
CA THR A 51 -16.60 6.71 10.52
C THR A 51 -15.21 6.43 11.10
N PRO A 52 -14.58 5.28 10.78
CA PRO A 52 -13.25 4.96 11.28
C PRO A 52 -12.23 5.98 10.78
N ARG A 53 -11.20 6.22 11.59
CA ARG A 53 -10.12 7.16 11.28
C ARG A 53 -8.82 6.52 11.73
N PHE A 54 -7.95 6.21 10.76
CA PHE A 54 -6.60 5.69 10.99
C PHE A 54 -5.62 6.74 10.51
N GLN A 55 -4.85 7.26 11.47
CA GLN A 55 -3.80 8.22 11.17
C GLN A 55 -2.58 8.05 12.05
N ASN A 56 -1.42 8.52 11.61
CA ASN A 56 -0.20 8.60 12.41
C ASN A 56 0.30 7.23 12.90
N PHE A 57 0.78 6.41 11.96
CA PHE A 57 1.42 5.13 12.26
C PHE A 57 2.91 5.19 11.93
N SER A 58 3.74 4.73 12.85
CA SER A 58 5.17 4.53 12.62
C SER A 58 5.51 3.05 12.78
N ILE A 59 5.93 2.43 11.69
CA ILE A 59 6.21 1.00 11.59
C ILE A 59 7.67 0.85 11.22
N LYS A 60 8.47 0.26 12.11
CA LYS A 60 9.91 0.15 11.95
C LYS A 60 10.43 -1.26 12.21
N ASN A 61 11.53 -1.60 11.54
CA ASN A 61 12.30 -2.81 11.82
C ASN A 61 11.44 -4.08 11.82
N ILE A 62 10.69 -4.27 10.74
CA ILE A 62 9.79 -5.42 10.56
C ILE A 62 10.42 -6.44 9.63
N VAL A 63 10.37 -7.71 10.01
CA VAL A 63 10.73 -8.83 9.12
C VAL A 63 9.57 -9.81 9.05
N CYS A 64 9.11 -10.13 7.85
CA CYS A 64 8.08 -11.13 7.65
C CYS A 64 8.52 -12.14 6.58
N THR A 65 8.51 -13.42 6.96
CA THR A 65 8.85 -14.54 6.07
C THR A 65 7.61 -15.40 5.80
N GLY A 66 6.90 -15.05 4.73
CA GLY A 66 5.68 -15.73 4.30
C GLY A 66 4.42 -15.05 4.85
N ALA A 67 3.64 -14.51 3.92
CA ALA A 67 2.29 -13.98 4.09
C ALA A 67 1.52 -14.18 2.78
N ASN A 68 0.19 -14.16 2.81
CA ASN A 68 -0.58 -14.11 1.57
C ASN A 68 -0.39 -12.75 0.86
N ARG A 69 -0.34 -11.65 1.61
CA ARG A 69 -0.07 -10.33 1.06
C ARG A 69 0.88 -9.55 1.96
N ALA A 70 1.82 -8.83 1.36
CA ALA A 70 2.79 -8.08 2.12
C ALA A 70 2.12 -6.95 2.91
N ILE A 71 1.37 -6.09 2.24
CA ILE A 71 0.74 -4.92 2.86
C ILE A 71 -0.62 -4.68 2.22
N LEU A 72 -1.64 -4.50 3.03
CA LEU A 72 -2.94 -3.99 2.60
C LEU A 72 -3.33 -2.77 3.43
N ILE A 73 -3.54 -1.65 2.75
CA ILE A 73 -4.08 -0.42 3.34
C ILE A 73 -5.34 -0.06 2.56
N ASN A 74 -6.49 -0.22 3.18
CA ASN A 74 -7.81 -0.04 2.59
C ASN A 74 -8.61 1.00 3.37
N GLY A 75 -8.53 2.26 2.92
CA GLY A 75 -9.29 3.38 3.45
C GLY A 75 -10.65 3.58 2.79
N LEU A 76 -11.37 4.61 3.22
CA LEU A 76 -12.68 5.00 2.71
C LEU A 76 -12.58 6.18 1.73
N PRO A 77 -13.42 6.27 0.69
CA PRO A 77 -13.46 7.41 -0.23
C PRO A 77 -13.68 8.77 0.44
N GLU A 78 -14.44 8.81 1.54
CA GLU A 78 -14.72 9.97 2.40
C GLU A 78 -13.68 10.17 3.52
N MET A 79 -12.91 9.14 3.85
CA MET A 79 -11.97 9.14 4.97
C MET A 79 -10.78 8.22 4.68
N GLN A 80 -9.79 8.79 4.01
CA GLN A 80 -8.57 8.07 3.65
C GLN A 80 -7.77 7.65 4.90
N VAL A 81 -7.00 6.56 4.79
CA VAL A 81 -5.97 6.22 5.78
C VAL A 81 -4.80 7.18 5.61
N LYS A 82 -4.32 7.81 6.70
CA LYS A 82 -3.36 8.92 6.59
C LYS A 82 -2.08 8.76 7.40
N ASN A 83 -1.01 9.36 6.91
CA ASN A 83 0.24 9.53 7.64
C ASN A 83 0.79 8.21 8.22
N ILE A 84 1.14 7.28 7.34
CA ILE A 84 1.78 6.01 7.69
C ILE A 84 3.22 6.04 7.21
N SER A 85 4.15 5.71 8.10
CA SER A 85 5.57 5.55 7.80
C SER A 85 6.01 4.10 8.01
N LEU A 86 6.63 3.53 6.99
CA LEU A 86 7.30 2.23 7.04
C LEU A 86 8.80 2.45 6.83
N GLU A 87 9.61 2.03 7.80
CA GLU A 87 11.07 2.20 7.77
C GLU A 87 11.78 0.89 8.12
N ASN A 88 12.73 0.46 7.29
CA ASN A 88 13.47 -0.79 7.50
C ASN A 88 12.53 -2.01 7.63
N VAL A 89 11.71 -2.22 6.61
CA VAL A 89 10.72 -3.30 6.57
C VAL A 89 11.11 -4.29 5.48
N SER A 90 11.11 -5.59 5.76
CA SER A 90 11.38 -6.65 4.79
C SER A 90 10.29 -7.72 4.84
N ILE A 91 9.58 -7.94 3.73
CA ILE A 91 8.44 -8.85 3.69
C ILE A 91 8.52 -9.73 2.43
N ALA A 92 8.50 -11.05 2.63
CA ALA A 92 8.24 -12.04 1.59
C ALA A 92 6.78 -12.53 1.69
N ALA A 93 6.05 -12.53 0.58
CA ALA A 93 4.62 -12.84 0.52
C ALA A 93 4.19 -13.37 -0.85
N MET A 94 2.95 -13.87 -1.00
CA MET A 94 2.42 -14.19 -2.33
C MET A 94 2.21 -12.92 -3.16
N LYS A 95 1.60 -11.89 -2.57
CA LYS A 95 1.26 -10.62 -3.24
C LYS A 95 1.97 -9.41 -2.63
N GLY A 96 2.17 -8.37 -3.44
CA GLY A 96 2.84 -7.11 -3.04
C GLY A 96 2.00 -6.20 -2.14
N ALA A 97 2.30 -4.91 -2.15
CA ALA A 97 1.57 -3.90 -1.39
C ALA A 97 0.35 -3.37 -2.18
N LEU A 98 -0.81 -3.26 -1.53
CA LEU A 98 -1.98 -2.57 -2.08
C LEU A 98 -2.41 -1.45 -1.14
N CYS A 99 -2.43 -0.22 -1.64
CA CYS A 99 -2.93 0.96 -0.93
C CYS A 99 -4.12 1.55 -1.70
N ILE A 100 -5.26 1.66 -1.04
CA ILE A 100 -6.52 2.17 -1.58
C ILE A 100 -7.03 3.27 -0.66
N ASP A 101 -7.41 4.41 -1.24
CA ASP A 101 -7.92 5.56 -0.49
C ASP A 101 -6.95 5.93 0.66
N THR A 102 -5.69 6.20 0.29
CA THR A 102 -4.64 6.55 1.23
C THR A 102 -4.05 7.92 0.96
N ASP A 103 -3.52 8.57 1.99
CA ASP A 103 -2.86 9.86 1.86
C ASP A 103 -1.64 9.98 2.77
N SER A 104 -0.53 10.49 2.25
CA SER A 104 0.71 10.67 3.04
C SER A 104 1.29 9.35 3.56
N ILE A 105 1.54 8.39 2.65
CA ILE A 105 2.17 7.10 2.99
C ILE A 105 3.63 7.10 2.53
N THR A 106 4.55 6.74 3.42
CA THR A 106 5.99 6.74 3.12
C THR A 106 6.61 5.38 3.39
N PHE A 107 7.29 4.85 2.37
CA PHE A 107 8.13 3.66 2.43
C PHE A 107 9.58 4.13 2.35
N THR A 108 10.39 3.85 3.37
CA THR A 108 11.82 4.16 3.39
C THR A 108 12.62 2.90 3.70
N ASN A 109 13.49 2.47 2.78
CA ASN A 109 14.26 1.24 2.93
C ASN A 109 13.34 0.02 3.19
N VAL A 110 12.45 -0.23 2.23
CA VAL A 110 11.46 -1.32 2.32
C VAL A 110 11.74 -2.37 1.25
N SER A 111 11.90 -3.62 1.65
CA SER A 111 12.07 -4.75 0.75
C SER A 111 10.77 -5.55 0.64
N LEU A 112 10.22 -5.66 -0.56
CA LEU A 112 9.01 -6.42 -0.85
C LEU A 112 9.33 -7.52 -1.85
N PHE A 113 9.15 -8.78 -1.46
CA PHE A 113 9.39 -9.95 -2.30
C PHE A 113 8.08 -10.73 -2.53
N PRO A 114 7.19 -10.22 -3.39
CA PRO A 114 6.00 -10.96 -3.79
C PRO A 114 6.35 -12.07 -4.79
N GLU A 115 5.63 -13.19 -4.74
CA GLU A 115 5.73 -14.27 -5.73
C GLU A 115 4.99 -13.94 -7.03
N GLU A 116 3.91 -13.17 -6.96
CA GLU A 116 3.09 -12.76 -8.10
C GLU A 116 2.57 -11.31 -8.01
N GLY A 117 2.12 -10.80 -9.15
CA GLY A 117 1.51 -9.47 -9.27
C GLY A 117 2.51 -8.32 -9.21
N GLU A 118 2.01 -7.14 -8.86
CA GLU A 118 2.82 -5.92 -8.78
C GLU A 118 3.46 -5.73 -7.40
N ILE A 119 4.62 -5.07 -7.37
CA ILE A 119 5.31 -4.78 -6.11
C ILE A 119 4.49 -3.83 -5.25
N VAL A 120 4.01 -2.73 -5.85
CA VAL A 120 3.13 -1.75 -5.21
C VAL A 120 1.99 -1.37 -6.14
N THR A 121 0.77 -1.41 -5.62
CA THR A 121 -0.44 -0.92 -6.30
C THR A 121 -1.08 0.19 -5.48
N LEU A 122 -1.33 1.33 -6.13
CA LEU A 122 -1.97 2.50 -5.55
C LEU A 122 -3.29 2.77 -6.27
N LYS A 123 -4.39 2.86 -5.52
CA LYS A 123 -5.70 3.27 -6.02
C LYS A 123 -6.21 4.47 -5.23
N GLN A 124 -6.70 5.51 -5.91
CA GLN A 124 -7.28 6.71 -5.29
C GLN A 124 -6.41 7.31 -4.16
N SER A 125 -5.08 7.29 -4.33
CA SER A 125 -4.12 7.52 -3.24
C SER A 125 -3.18 8.70 -3.52
N SER A 126 -3.00 9.60 -2.57
CA SER A 126 -2.21 10.82 -2.76
C SER A 126 -1.01 10.95 -1.84
N ASN A 127 0.00 11.72 -2.28
CA ASN A 127 1.17 12.05 -1.46
C ASN A 127 1.92 10.80 -0.98
N ILE A 128 2.29 9.93 -1.91
CA ILE A 128 2.95 8.65 -1.61
C ILE A 128 4.44 8.79 -1.89
N THR A 129 5.30 8.35 -0.98
CA THR A 129 6.75 8.32 -1.20
C THR A 129 7.26 6.89 -1.10
N LEU A 130 7.83 6.40 -2.20
CA LEU A 130 8.53 5.12 -2.29
C LEU A 130 10.03 5.39 -2.39
N LYS A 131 10.73 5.36 -1.26
CA LYS A 131 12.16 5.67 -1.18
C LYS A 131 12.98 4.42 -0.86
N SER A 132 13.94 4.10 -1.72
CA SER A 132 14.83 2.94 -1.52
C SER A 132 14.04 1.64 -1.32
N VAL A 133 13.05 1.41 -2.19
CA VAL A 133 12.30 0.16 -2.22
C VAL A 133 13.11 -0.90 -2.99
N THR A 134 13.28 -2.07 -2.39
CA THR A 134 13.95 -3.24 -3.01
C THR A 134 12.93 -4.31 -3.33
N TYR A 135 13.11 -4.99 -4.46
CA TYR A 135 12.19 -6.02 -4.94
C TYR A 135 12.93 -7.06 -5.81
N PRO A 136 12.33 -8.22 -6.14
CA PRO A 136 13.00 -9.28 -6.90
C PRO A 136 13.43 -8.83 -8.30
N GLN A 137 14.54 -9.40 -8.78
CA GLN A 137 14.91 -9.30 -10.19
C GLN A 137 13.83 -9.96 -11.08
N ASN A 138 13.56 -9.34 -12.23
CA ASN A 138 12.53 -9.76 -13.19
C ASN A 138 11.10 -9.65 -12.65
N ALA A 139 10.83 -8.75 -11.70
CA ALA A 139 9.46 -8.46 -11.30
C ALA A 139 8.63 -8.02 -12.52
N GLY A 140 7.38 -8.48 -12.63
CA GLY A 140 6.54 -8.14 -13.78
C GLY A 140 6.28 -6.64 -13.88
N VAL A 141 5.81 -6.04 -12.78
CA VAL A 141 5.52 -4.60 -12.67
C VAL A 141 5.99 -4.09 -11.32
N PHE A 142 6.73 -2.98 -11.29
CA PHE A 142 7.09 -2.33 -10.03
C PHE A 142 5.90 -1.58 -9.42
N LEU A 143 5.35 -0.59 -10.13
CA LEU A 143 4.29 0.27 -9.61
C LEU A 143 3.09 0.30 -10.55
N SER A 144 1.89 0.00 -10.03
CA SER A 144 0.62 0.26 -10.71
C SER A 144 -0.13 1.39 -10.01
N VAL A 145 -0.62 2.37 -10.77
CA VAL A 145 -1.37 3.52 -10.26
C VAL A 145 -2.74 3.65 -10.93
N PHE A 146 -3.78 3.85 -10.15
CA PHE A 146 -5.18 3.91 -10.61
C PHE A 146 -5.97 5.05 -9.95
N GLY A 147 -6.96 5.58 -10.66
CA GLY A 147 -7.95 6.51 -10.11
C GLY A 147 -7.54 7.97 -10.17
N GLU A 148 -8.55 8.83 -10.31
CA GLU A 148 -8.40 10.27 -10.53
C GLU A 148 -7.82 11.02 -9.32
N LYS A 149 -7.97 10.46 -8.11
CA LYS A 149 -7.40 11.03 -6.89
C LYS A 149 -5.92 10.67 -6.71
N THR A 150 -5.37 9.76 -7.53
CA THR A 150 -3.98 9.35 -7.41
C THR A 150 -3.05 10.41 -7.96
N LYS A 151 -2.23 11.01 -7.09
CA LYS A 151 -1.33 12.13 -7.41
C LYS A 151 -0.19 12.27 -6.39
N ASN A 152 0.85 13.01 -6.77
CA ASN A 152 2.01 13.28 -5.90
C ASN A 152 2.69 11.99 -5.39
N VAL A 153 2.90 11.02 -6.29
CA VAL A 153 3.64 9.79 -6.01
C VAL A 153 5.10 10.02 -6.36
N LEU A 154 5.97 10.02 -5.37
CA LEU A 154 7.41 10.14 -5.52
C LEU A 154 8.05 8.76 -5.43
N VAL A 155 8.69 8.31 -6.52
CA VAL A 155 9.59 7.16 -6.51
C VAL A 155 11.01 7.70 -6.44
N LYS A 156 11.76 7.35 -5.41
CA LYS A 156 13.09 7.91 -5.18
C LYS A 156 14.12 6.84 -4.81
N ASP A 157 15.30 6.90 -5.41
CA ASP A 157 16.42 6.00 -5.08
C ASP A 157 16.04 4.50 -5.26
N VAL A 158 15.25 4.18 -6.29
CA VAL A 158 14.78 2.81 -6.60
C VAL A 158 15.38 2.33 -7.92
N ASN A 159 15.97 1.13 -7.96
CA ASN A 159 16.42 0.52 -9.22
C ASN A 159 15.21 -0.04 -10.00
N LEU A 160 14.64 0.77 -10.89
CA LEU A 160 13.47 0.37 -11.68
C LEU A 160 13.78 -0.62 -12.81
N ASN A 161 15.06 -0.87 -13.12
CA ASN A 161 15.45 -1.74 -14.24
C ASN A 161 15.23 -3.23 -13.97
N ASP A 162 15.03 -3.60 -12.70
CA ASP A 162 14.73 -4.98 -12.31
C ASP A 162 13.27 -5.37 -12.60
N ALA A 163 12.43 -4.44 -13.06
CA ALA A 163 11.04 -4.69 -13.43
C ALA A 163 10.84 -4.71 -14.96
N GLY A 164 10.04 -5.66 -15.45
CA GLY A 164 9.64 -5.73 -16.86
C GLY A 164 8.82 -4.51 -17.29
N LYS A 165 7.99 -3.97 -16.39
CA LYS A 165 7.35 -2.65 -16.52
C LYS A 165 7.60 -1.84 -15.25
N GLN A 166 8.15 -0.65 -15.41
CA GLN A 166 8.45 0.22 -14.28
C GLN A 166 7.17 0.78 -13.64
N ILE A 167 6.32 1.41 -14.45
CA ILE A 167 5.06 2.00 -14.00
C ILE A 167 3.96 1.67 -14.98
N VAL A 168 2.82 1.21 -14.46
CA VAL A 168 1.57 1.02 -15.21
C VAL A 168 0.55 2.03 -14.72
N PHE A 169 0.01 2.82 -15.65
CA PHE A 169 -1.08 3.75 -15.38
C PHE A 169 -2.40 3.13 -15.81
N GLY A 170 -3.29 2.93 -14.86
CA GLY A 170 -4.63 2.44 -15.10
C GLY A 170 -5.63 3.55 -15.42
N LYS A 171 -6.90 3.15 -15.51
CA LYS A 171 -8.02 4.02 -15.89
C LYS A 171 -8.06 5.28 -15.00
N ASN A 172 -8.36 6.42 -15.63
CA ASN A 172 -8.57 7.72 -14.99
C ASN A 172 -7.37 8.23 -14.15
N THR A 173 -6.13 7.85 -14.49
CA THR A 173 -4.93 8.31 -13.76
C THR A 173 -4.09 9.24 -14.63
N SER A 174 -3.68 10.38 -14.08
CA SER A 174 -2.75 11.29 -14.77
C SER A 174 -1.36 10.69 -14.86
N LYS A 175 -0.67 10.87 -16.00
CA LYS A 175 0.75 10.51 -16.13
C LYS A 175 1.67 11.36 -15.26
N GLU A 176 1.24 12.56 -14.91
CA GLU A 176 1.96 13.48 -14.01
C GLU A 176 1.81 13.07 -12.53
N ALA A 177 0.97 12.06 -12.24
CA ALA A 177 0.76 11.59 -10.87
C ALA A 177 2.04 11.03 -10.23
N VAL A 178 2.99 10.54 -11.05
CA VAL A 178 4.22 9.90 -10.58
C VAL A 178 5.44 10.68 -11.03
N ILE A 179 6.34 10.95 -10.10
CA ILE A 179 7.65 11.58 -10.32
C ILE A 179 8.72 10.60 -9.87
N ILE A 180 9.70 10.32 -10.74
CA ILE A 180 10.84 9.46 -10.43
C ILE A 180 12.07 10.34 -10.19
N LYS A 181 12.84 10.08 -9.14
CA LYS A 181 14.06 10.81 -8.75
C LYS A 181 15.20 9.89 -8.31
#